data_AF-A0A8J4WCM4-F1
#
_entry.id   AF-A0A8J4WCM4-F1
#
_cell.length_a   1.000
_cell.length_b   1.000
_cell.length_c   1.000
_cell.angle_alpha   90.00
_cell.angle_beta   90.00
_cell.angle_gamma   90.00
#
_symmetry.space_group_name_H-M   'P 1'
#
loop_
_entity.id
_entity.type
_entity.pdbx_description
1 polymer ?
#
loop_
_entity_poly.entity_id
_entity_poly.type
_entity_poly.pdbx_seq_one_letter_code
_entity_poly.pdbx_strand_id
1 'polypeptide(L)'
;MKPKHGIAFLQQHNVLKSPLDADELAHFLRENPRLDKRMIGEYLSDRKNGDVLAAYVKQFNFAGVPIDEALRVYLEAFRLPGEAPLIQRIMEHFAEHWYSANNAPFADVDAAFTLAYAILMLNTDQHNPNSKKQNAPMTVTDFKKNLSGMNGTGDYDSKLLEAVFANIQKYEIVMPSEQAGLVRENYLWKCLLRRASTEHARFVHAQTGTFDADLFDLIWGPTVSALSFIFDKTIDPAVQNKAVHGFIRCAAIAAHHGMSDVLDNLVISLCKFTTLLTTGEVSLFIGSLSCFFQCRLFIALLFKLPQVQCLVAYFDVIDNRCST
;
A
#
# COMPACT_ATOMS: atom_id res chain seq x y z
N MET A 1 8.41 -19.28 2.53
CA MET A 1 9.51 -19.43 3.52
C MET A 1 8.87 -19.63 4.89
N LYS A 2 9.35 -20.52 5.77
CA LYS A 2 8.75 -20.70 7.12
C LYS A 2 9.26 -19.59 8.06
N PRO A 3 8.45 -19.07 9.01
CA PRO A 3 8.85 -17.95 9.89
C PRO A 3 10.17 -18.18 10.63
N LYS A 4 10.37 -19.41 11.14
CA LYS A 4 11.60 -19.79 11.85
C LYS A 4 12.87 -19.63 11.02
N HIS A 5 12.82 -19.93 9.72
CA HIS A 5 13.97 -19.77 8.84
C HIS A 5 14.24 -18.29 8.55
N GLY A 6 13.19 -17.48 8.41
CA GLY A 6 13.31 -16.03 8.26
C GLY A 6 13.94 -15.38 9.48
N ILE A 7 13.49 -15.74 10.68
CA ILE A 7 14.06 -15.23 11.94
C ILE A 7 15.53 -15.63 12.07
N ALA A 8 15.87 -16.91 11.84
CA ALA A 8 17.25 -17.38 11.88
C ALA A 8 18.15 -16.66 10.86
N PHE A 9 17.64 -16.40 9.65
CA PHE A 9 18.36 -15.63 8.63
C PHE A 9 18.61 -14.18 9.07
N LEU A 10 17.62 -13.53 9.69
CA LEU A 10 17.76 -12.16 10.23
C LEU A 10 18.77 -12.11 11.38
N GLN A 11 18.81 -13.13 12.24
CA GLN A 11 19.81 -13.25 13.30
C GLN A 11 21.22 -13.44 12.74
N GLN A 12 21.38 -14.26 11.69
CA GLN A 12 22.67 -14.46 11.01
C GLN A 12 23.23 -13.17 10.40
N HIS A 13 22.36 -12.25 9.98
CA HIS A 13 22.73 -10.97 9.39
C HIS A 13 22.72 -9.80 10.40
N ASN A 14 22.64 -10.10 11.70
CA ASN A 14 22.62 -9.10 12.78
C ASN A 14 21.47 -8.07 12.67
N VAL A 15 20.35 -8.46 12.05
CA VAL A 15 19.13 -7.65 12.01
C VAL A 15 18.27 -7.88 13.26
N LEU A 16 18.32 -9.08 13.83
CA LEU A 16 17.71 -9.44 15.12
C LEU A 16 18.78 -10.00 16.05
N LYS A 17 18.63 -9.81 17.36
CA LYS A 17 19.54 -10.33 18.38
C LYS A 17 19.53 -11.86 18.43
N SER A 18 20.66 -12.42 18.86
CA SER A 18 20.82 -13.84 19.20
C SER A 18 21.43 -13.93 20.61
N PRO A 19 20.71 -14.44 21.62
CA PRO A 19 19.39 -15.07 21.56
C PRO A 19 18.26 -14.11 21.18
N LEU A 20 17.15 -14.66 20.69
CA LEU A 20 16.01 -13.89 20.20
C LEU A 20 15.37 -13.08 21.33
N ASP A 21 15.21 -11.79 21.11
CA ASP A 21 14.51 -10.87 22.01
C ASP A 21 13.05 -10.73 21.56
N ALA A 22 12.11 -10.99 22.48
CA ALA A 22 10.68 -11.03 22.16
C ALA A 22 10.12 -9.65 21.78
N ASP A 23 10.58 -8.58 22.46
CA ASP A 23 10.18 -7.20 22.20
C ASP A 23 10.70 -6.70 20.85
N GLU A 24 11.97 -6.99 20.53
CA GLU A 24 12.57 -6.67 19.23
C GLU A 24 11.83 -7.38 18.09
N LEU A 25 11.54 -8.67 18.23
CA LEU A 25 10.79 -9.41 17.22
C LEU A 25 9.35 -8.88 17.10
N ALA A 26 8.68 -8.61 18.22
CA ALA A 26 7.34 -8.02 18.22
C ALA A 26 7.29 -6.68 17.47
N HIS A 27 8.24 -5.79 17.75
CA HIS A 27 8.39 -4.53 17.04
C HIS A 27 8.64 -4.75 15.54
N PHE A 28 9.54 -5.67 15.18
CA PHE A 28 9.81 -6.03 13.78
C PHE A 28 8.54 -6.53 13.06
N LEU A 29 7.77 -7.44 13.67
CA LEU A 29 6.56 -8.00 13.06
C LEU A 29 5.50 -6.92 12.80
N ARG A 30 5.39 -5.93 13.70
CA ARG A 30 4.39 -4.85 13.62
C ARG A 30 4.76 -3.80 12.57
N GLU A 31 6.02 -3.37 12.55
CA GLU A 31 6.47 -2.23 11.74
C GLU A 31 6.72 -2.58 10.26
N ASN A 32 6.74 -3.86 9.90
CA ASN A 32 6.99 -4.30 8.53
C ASN A 32 5.70 -4.68 7.79
N PRO A 33 5.06 -3.75 7.04
CA PRO A 33 3.80 -4.03 6.33
C PRO A 33 3.96 -5.01 5.16
N ARG A 34 5.20 -5.33 4.75
CA ARG A 34 5.51 -6.28 3.67
C ARG A 34 5.49 -7.74 4.12
N LEU A 35 5.42 -8.00 5.42
CA LEU A 35 5.30 -9.37 5.93
C LEU A 35 3.89 -9.91 5.68
N ASP A 36 3.80 -11.21 5.39
CA ASP A 36 2.51 -11.90 5.23
C ASP A 36 1.75 -11.87 6.56
N LYS A 37 0.61 -11.17 6.56
CA LYS A 37 -0.25 -10.97 7.73
C LYS A 37 -0.84 -12.27 8.26
N ARG A 38 -1.03 -13.30 7.42
CA ARG A 38 -1.43 -14.64 7.84
C ARG A 38 -0.31 -15.36 8.56
N MET A 39 0.92 -15.29 8.04
CA MET A 39 2.07 -15.91 8.70
C MET A 39 2.35 -15.27 10.07
N ILE A 40 2.10 -13.96 10.23
CA ILE A 40 2.20 -13.30 11.54
C ILE A 40 1.18 -13.90 12.51
N GLY A 41 -0.10 -14.01 12.13
CA GLY A 41 -1.13 -14.57 13.00
C GLY A 41 -0.90 -16.03 13.38
N GLU A 42 -0.48 -16.87 12.42
CA GLU A 42 -0.10 -18.26 12.67
C GLU A 42 1.12 -18.37 13.61
N TYR A 43 2.12 -17.50 13.44
CA TYR A 43 3.31 -17.50 14.29
C TYR A 43 2.99 -17.05 15.72
N LEU A 44 2.23 -15.96 15.89
CA LEU A 44 1.86 -15.42 17.21
C LEU A 44 0.95 -16.38 17.98
N SER A 45 0.10 -17.14 17.30
CA SER A 45 -0.82 -18.09 17.94
C SER A 45 -0.19 -19.43 18.35
N ASP A 46 1.05 -19.75 17.95
CA ASP A 46 1.76 -20.96 18.38
C ASP A 46 2.10 -20.87 19.89
N ARG A 47 1.83 -21.94 20.65
CA ARG A 47 2.08 -22.02 22.11
C ARG A 47 3.53 -21.76 22.48
N LYS A 48 4.46 -22.04 21.55
CA LYS A 48 5.89 -21.82 21.75
C LYS A 48 6.32 -20.35 21.73
N ASN A 49 5.48 -19.46 21.19
CA ASN A 49 5.81 -18.04 20.99
C ASN A 49 4.95 -17.12 21.88
N GLY A 50 4.54 -17.59 23.07
CA GLY A 50 3.65 -16.82 23.95
C GLY A 50 4.26 -15.55 24.53
N ASP A 51 5.56 -15.56 24.76
CA ASP A 51 6.38 -14.40 25.07
C ASP A 51 6.33 -13.35 23.96
N VAL A 52 6.49 -13.77 22.70
CA VAL A 52 6.41 -12.87 21.54
C VAL A 52 5.00 -12.32 21.37
N LEU A 53 3.95 -13.12 21.58
CA LEU A 53 2.57 -12.63 21.56
C LEU A 53 2.32 -11.58 22.65
N ALA A 54 2.76 -11.83 23.89
CA ALA A 54 2.64 -10.88 24.99
C ALA A 54 3.40 -9.57 24.68
N ALA A 55 4.61 -9.64 24.12
CA ALA A 55 5.37 -8.48 23.67
C ALA A 55 4.68 -7.75 22.50
N TYR A 56 4.08 -8.49 21.56
CA TYR A 56 3.39 -7.95 20.40
C TYR A 56 2.17 -7.13 20.78
N VAL A 57 1.35 -7.62 21.70
CA VAL A 57 0.17 -6.88 22.18
C VAL A 57 0.59 -5.58 22.89
N LYS A 58 1.70 -5.59 23.64
CA LYS A 58 2.24 -4.39 24.31
C LYS A 58 2.69 -3.30 23.36
N GLN A 59 2.96 -3.62 22.09
CA GLN A 59 3.28 -2.59 21.07
C GLN A 59 2.09 -1.67 20.78
N PHE A 60 0.86 -2.08 21.13
CA PHE A 60 -0.35 -1.29 20.92
C PHE A 60 -0.63 -0.39 22.14
N ASN A 61 -0.74 0.91 21.89
CA ASN A 61 -1.18 1.85 22.91
C ASN A 61 -2.72 1.89 22.94
N PHE A 62 -3.31 1.25 23.94
CA PHE A 62 -4.76 1.21 24.13
C PHE A 62 -5.28 2.18 25.19
N ALA A 63 -4.39 2.97 25.82
CA ALA A 63 -4.79 3.89 26.87
C ALA A 63 -5.77 4.95 26.36
N GLY A 64 -6.97 4.99 26.93
CA GLY A 64 -8.04 5.91 26.55
C GLY A 64 -8.72 5.57 25.21
N VAL A 65 -8.44 4.39 24.64
CA VAL A 65 -9.02 3.96 23.36
C VAL A 65 -10.21 3.03 23.63
N PRO A 66 -11.41 3.30 23.07
CA PRO A 66 -12.56 2.40 23.16
C PRO A 66 -12.23 0.97 22.67
N ILE A 67 -12.86 -0.04 23.27
CA ILE A 67 -12.52 -1.45 23.02
C ILE A 67 -12.72 -1.89 21.56
N ASP A 68 -13.75 -1.38 20.89
CA ASP A 68 -14.06 -1.64 19.48
C ASP A 68 -12.99 -1.05 18.55
N GLU A 69 -12.55 0.18 18.81
CA GLU A 69 -11.50 0.84 18.04
C GLU A 69 -10.11 0.25 18.33
N ALA A 70 -9.83 -0.12 19.59
CA ALA A 70 -8.62 -0.84 19.95
C ALA A 70 -8.54 -2.19 19.24
N LEU A 71 -9.66 -2.93 19.21
CA LEU A 71 -9.74 -4.22 18.52
C LEU A 71 -9.57 -4.05 17.01
N ARG A 72 -10.15 -3.01 16.41
CA ARG A 72 -9.96 -2.68 14.99
C ARG A 72 -8.47 -2.48 14.67
N VAL A 73 -7.77 -1.63 15.41
CA VAL A 73 -6.34 -1.38 15.20
C VAL A 73 -5.51 -2.65 15.39
N TYR A 74 -5.89 -3.50 16.35
CA TYR A 74 -5.21 -4.76 16.60
C TYR A 74 -5.37 -5.76 15.44
N LEU A 75 -6.60 -5.92 14.93
CA LEU A 75 -6.93 -6.84 13.84
C LEU A 75 -6.54 -6.32 12.44
N GLU A 76 -6.30 -5.02 12.27
CA GLU A 76 -5.66 -4.47 11.06
C GLU A 76 -4.21 -4.95 10.90
N ALA A 77 -3.55 -5.33 11.99
CA ALA A 77 -2.11 -5.62 11.99
C ALA A 77 -1.75 -7.04 11.54
N PHE A 78 -2.66 -8.01 11.62
CA PHE A 78 -2.44 -9.40 11.22
C PHE A 78 -3.76 -10.15 10.98
N ARG A 79 -3.69 -11.31 10.30
CA ARG A 79 -4.86 -12.17 10.06
C ARG A 79 -5.06 -13.13 11.22
N LEU A 80 -6.26 -13.14 11.81
CA LEU A 80 -6.61 -14.15 12.80
C LEU A 80 -6.53 -15.56 12.18
N PRO A 81 -6.02 -16.56 12.93
CA PRO A 81 -6.07 -17.96 12.52
C PRO A 81 -7.53 -18.44 12.47
N GLY A 82 -7.80 -19.50 11.70
CA GLY A 82 -9.16 -20.06 11.58
C GLY A 82 -9.58 -20.98 12.72
N GLU A 83 -8.64 -21.45 13.53
CA GLU A 83 -8.91 -22.39 14.62
C GLU A 83 -9.38 -21.65 15.88
N ALA A 84 -10.56 -22.00 16.39
CA ALA A 84 -11.17 -21.33 17.55
C ALA A 84 -10.24 -21.22 18.79
N PRO A 85 -9.48 -22.27 19.19
CA PRO A 85 -8.57 -22.17 20.33
C PRO A 85 -7.42 -21.16 20.11
N LEU A 86 -7.00 -20.96 18.86
CA LEU A 86 -5.94 -20.00 18.52
C LEU A 86 -6.47 -18.56 18.54
N ILE A 87 -7.69 -18.34 18.06
CA ILE A 87 -8.38 -17.05 18.15
C ILE A 87 -8.57 -16.67 19.61
N GLN A 88 -9.11 -17.59 20.42
CA GLN A 88 -9.34 -17.36 21.86
C GLN A 88 -8.07 -16.86 22.54
N ARG A 89 -6.95 -17.55 22.34
CA ARG A 89 -5.67 -17.15 22.96
C ARG A 89 -5.21 -15.76 22.55
N ILE A 90 -5.34 -15.40 21.26
CA ILE A 90 -4.98 -14.05 20.79
C ILE A 90 -5.86 -13.00 21.47
N MET A 91 -7.15 -13.30 21.63
CA MET A 91 -8.13 -12.40 22.22
C MET A 91 -7.98 -12.26 23.73
N GLU A 92 -7.54 -13.31 24.44
CA GLU A 92 -7.21 -13.26 25.88
C GLU A 92 -6.11 -12.23 26.16
N HIS A 93 -5.00 -12.29 25.42
CA HIS A 93 -3.92 -11.32 25.57
C HIS A 93 -4.35 -9.89 25.19
N PHE A 94 -5.19 -9.74 24.15
CA PHE A 94 -5.76 -8.44 23.81
C PHE A 94 -6.60 -7.87 24.95
N ALA A 95 -7.50 -8.67 25.52
CA ALA A 95 -8.39 -8.26 26.59
C ALA A 95 -7.62 -7.86 27.86
N GLU A 96 -6.63 -8.67 28.26
CA GLU A 96 -5.78 -8.39 29.42
C GLU A 96 -5.03 -7.05 29.28
N HIS A 97 -4.43 -6.81 28.10
CA HIS A 97 -3.70 -5.57 27.84
C HIS A 97 -4.62 -4.36 27.74
N TRP A 98 -5.74 -4.47 27.04
CA TRP A 98 -6.72 -3.38 26.93
C TRP A 98 -7.32 -3.02 28.30
N TYR A 99 -7.67 -4.02 29.10
CA TYR A 99 -8.23 -3.85 30.44
C TYR A 99 -7.25 -3.09 31.36
N SER A 100 -5.99 -3.54 31.37
CA SER A 100 -4.94 -2.94 32.19
C SER A 100 -4.60 -1.51 31.73
N ALA A 101 -4.57 -1.26 30.42
CA ALA A 101 -4.28 0.06 29.86
C ALA A 101 -5.37 1.11 30.12
N ASN A 102 -6.60 0.68 30.46
CA ASN A 102 -7.75 1.55 30.67
C ASN A 102 -8.23 1.60 32.13
N ASN A 103 -7.32 1.30 33.08
CA ASN A 103 -7.60 1.33 34.52
C ASN A 103 -8.75 0.40 34.95
N ALA A 104 -8.83 -0.80 34.35
CA ALA A 104 -9.78 -1.84 34.76
C ALA A 104 -11.26 -1.36 34.76
N PRO A 105 -11.81 -0.94 33.59
CA PRO A 105 -13.12 -0.30 33.52
C PRO A 105 -14.30 -1.28 33.70
N PHE A 106 -14.04 -2.58 33.68
CA PHE A 106 -15.02 -3.66 33.83
C PHE A 106 -14.75 -4.47 35.10
N ALA A 107 -15.68 -5.38 35.46
CA ALA A 107 -15.58 -6.19 36.67
C ALA A 107 -14.27 -7.00 36.73
N ASP A 108 -13.86 -7.58 35.59
CA ASP A 108 -12.67 -8.40 35.45
C ASP A 108 -12.20 -8.43 33.98
N VAL A 109 -11.09 -9.14 33.74
CA VAL A 109 -10.53 -9.34 32.39
C VAL A 109 -11.46 -10.21 31.54
N ASP A 110 -12.19 -11.14 32.14
CA ASP A 110 -13.13 -12.04 31.45
C ASP A 110 -14.30 -11.28 30.83
N ALA A 111 -14.76 -10.21 31.47
CA ALA A 111 -15.74 -9.27 30.93
C ALA A 111 -15.16 -8.54 29.69
N ALA A 112 -13.92 -8.03 29.77
CA ALA A 112 -13.26 -7.41 28.62
C ALA A 112 -13.13 -8.40 27.45
N PHE A 113 -12.74 -9.64 27.73
CA PHE A 113 -12.63 -10.72 26.75
C PHE A 113 -13.99 -11.04 26.11
N THR A 114 -15.03 -11.20 26.92
CA THR A 114 -16.39 -11.50 26.46
C THR A 114 -16.91 -10.42 25.53
N LEU A 115 -16.74 -9.15 25.89
CA LEU A 115 -17.15 -8.03 25.05
C LEU A 115 -16.34 -7.98 23.75
N ALA A 116 -15.03 -8.16 23.79
CA ALA A 116 -14.18 -8.17 22.60
C ALA A 116 -14.57 -9.31 21.63
N TYR A 117 -14.89 -10.50 22.16
CA TYR A 117 -15.35 -11.62 21.36
C TYR A 117 -16.75 -11.38 20.78
N ALA A 118 -17.65 -10.78 21.55
CA ALA A 118 -18.97 -10.36 21.08
C ALA A 118 -18.88 -9.34 19.94
N ILE A 119 -17.91 -8.42 19.99
CA ILE A 119 -17.63 -7.47 18.90
C ILE A 119 -17.18 -8.20 17.63
N LEU A 120 -16.31 -9.21 17.75
CA LEU A 120 -15.86 -10.01 16.62
C LEU A 120 -17.02 -10.78 15.95
N MET A 121 -17.91 -11.35 16.77
CA MET A 121 -19.13 -12.00 16.29
C MET A 121 -20.09 -10.99 15.64
N LEU A 122 -20.27 -9.82 16.25
CA LEU A 122 -21.12 -8.76 15.72
C LEU A 122 -20.61 -8.26 14.37
N ASN A 123 -19.30 -8.10 14.19
CA ASN A 123 -18.73 -7.70 12.89
C ASN A 123 -19.08 -8.72 11.80
N THR A 124 -18.97 -10.01 12.12
CA THR A 124 -19.36 -11.09 11.19
C THR A 124 -20.85 -11.06 10.89
N ASP A 125 -21.69 -10.91 11.91
CA ASP A 125 -23.15 -10.82 11.76
C ASP A 125 -23.57 -9.64 10.87
N GLN A 126 -23.02 -8.45 11.13
CA GLN A 126 -23.41 -7.20 10.47
C GLN A 126 -22.86 -7.05 9.04
N HIS A 127 -21.76 -7.72 8.69
CA HIS A 127 -21.06 -7.48 7.40
C HIS A 127 -20.89 -8.70 6.50
N ASN A 128 -20.94 -9.92 7.03
CA ASN A 128 -20.79 -11.12 6.20
C ASN A 128 -22.04 -11.33 5.32
N PRO A 129 -21.92 -11.37 3.98
CA PRO A 129 -23.07 -11.61 3.09
C PRO A 129 -23.77 -12.95 3.34
N ASN A 130 -23.04 -13.96 3.84
CA ASN A 130 -23.61 -15.28 4.10
C ASN A 130 -24.48 -15.29 5.36
N SER A 131 -24.13 -14.55 6.42
CA SER A 131 -24.96 -14.44 7.63
C SER A 131 -26.28 -13.75 7.31
N LYS A 132 -26.23 -12.64 6.56
CA LYS A 132 -27.42 -11.88 6.13
C LYS A 132 -28.42 -12.67 5.29
N LYS A 133 -27.96 -13.71 4.59
CA LYS A 133 -28.82 -14.60 3.80
C LYS A 133 -29.51 -15.65 4.66
N GLN A 134 -28.91 -16.04 5.78
CA GLN A 134 -29.42 -17.11 6.63
C GLN A 134 -30.32 -16.57 7.76
N ASN A 135 -29.94 -15.44 8.37
CA ASN A 135 -30.61 -14.89 9.54
C ASN A 135 -30.82 -13.38 9.42
N ALA A 136 -31.81 -12.86 10.15
CA ALA A 136 -31.94 -11.43 10.35
C ALA A 136 -30.73 -10.91 11.16
N PRO A 137 -30.09 -9.80 10.76
CA PRO A 137 -28.97 -9.23 11.51
C PRO A 137 -29.39 -8.89 12.94
N MET A 138 -28.46 -9.10 13.88
CA MET A 138 -28.65 -8.80 15.29
C MET A 138 -29.00 -7.31 15.47
N THR A 139 -30.04 -7.02 16.25
CA THR A 139 -30.38 -5.64 16.62
C THR A 139 -29.58 -5.18 17.83
N VAL A 140 -29.51 -3.87 18.08
CA VAL A 140 -28.86 -3.34 19.30
C VAL A 140 -29.50 -3.88 20.59
N THR A 141 -30.81 -4.14 20.56
CA THR A 141 -31.53 -4.73 21.70
C THR A 141 -31.10 -6.18 21.93
N ASP A 142 -30.92 -6.95 20.87
CA ASP A 142 -30.42 -8.33 20.95
C ASP A 142 -28.98 -8.35 21.45
N PHE A 143 -28.13 -7.44 20.96
CA PHE A 143 -26.74 -7.31 21.40
C PHE A 143 -26.64 -7.04 22.91
N LYS A 144 -27.45 -6.11 23.43
CA LYS A 144 -27.54 -5.84 24.87
C LYS A 144 -28.04 -7.03 25.66
N LYS A 145 -29.08 -7.71 25.17
CA LYS A 145 -29.65 -8.89 25.82
C LYS A 145 -28.63 -10.02 25.92
N ASN A 146 -27.86 -10.25 24.85
CA ASN A 146 -26.82 -11.29 24.80
C ASN A 146 -25.67 -11.02 25.77
N LEU A 147 -25.41 -9.76 26.10
CA LEU A 147 -24.36 -9.33 27.02
C LEU A 147 -24.87 -9.04 28.44
N SER A 148 -26.14 -9.29 28.72
CA SER A 148 -26.70 -9.05 30.05
C SER A 148 -26.12 -10.04 31.07
N GLY A 149 -25.70 -9.53 32.23
CA GLY A 149 -25.04 -10.29 33.29
C GLY A 149 -23.62 -10.75 32.95
N MET A 150 -23.05 -10.32 31.83
CA MET A 150 -21.72 -10.77 31.36
C MET A 150 -20.57 -9.84 31.79
N ASN A 151 -20.81 -8.85 32.66
CA ASN A 151 -19.79 -8.02 33.26
C ASN A 151 -19.58 -8.46 34.72
N GLY A 152 -18.92 -9.60 34.91
CA GLY A 152 -18.87 -10.33 36.18
C GLY A 152 -20.24 -10.90 36.55
N THR A 153 -20.99 -10.20 37.40
CA THR A 153 -22.39 -10.52 37.73
C THR A 153 -23.37 -9.42 37.34
N GLY A 154 -22.89 -8.35 36.71
CA GLY A 154 -23.67 -7.18 36.32
C GLY A 154 -23.74 -6.98 34.81
N ASP A 155 -24.37 -5.88 34.41
CA ASP A 155 -24.46 -5.46 33.01
C ASP A 155 -23.35 -4.47 32.64
N TYR A 156 -23.03 -4.38 31.35
CA TYR A 156 -22.24 -3.27 30.82
C TYR A 156 -23.07 -1.99 30.74
N ASP A 157 -22.42 -0.82 30.69
CA ASP A 157 -23.12 0.44 30.43
C ASP A 157 -23.88 0.37 29.09
N SER A 158 -25.19 0.63 29.16
CA SER A 158 -26.09 0.65 28.01
C SER A 158 -25.60 1.60 26.91
N LYS A 159 -25.04 2.77 27.26
CA LYS A 159 -24.52 3.73 26.28
C LYS A 159 -23.26 3.23 25.59
N LEU A 160 -22.38 2.54 26.33
CA LEU A 160 -21.20 1.90 25.77
C LEU A 160 -21.60 0.86 24.72
N LEU A 161 -22.56 -0.02 25.03
CA LEU A 161 -23.03 -1.06 24.10
C LEU A 161 -23.70 -0.47 22.86
N GLU A 162 -24.48 0.61 23.00
CA GLU A 162 -25.05 1.32 21.85
C GLU A 162 -23.98 1.93 20.95
N ALA A 163 -22.98 2.58 21.53
CA ALA A 163 -21.88 3.20 20.80
C ALA A 163 -21.07 2.14 20.04
N VAL A 164 -20.68 1.06 20.71
CA VAL A 164 -19.95 -0.07 20.09
C VAL A 164 -20.78 -0.68 18.95
N PHE A 165 -22.07 -0.93 19.17
CA PHE A 165 -22.93 -1.50 18.13
C PHE A 165 -23.01 -0.59 16.90
N ALA A 166 -23.26 0.71 17.12
CA ALA A 166 -23.35 1.69 16.03
C ALA A 166 -22.04 1.82 15.25
N ASN A 167 -20.89 1.83 15.94
CA ASN A 167 -19.58 1.90 15.33
C ASN A 167 -19.29 0.67 14.47
N ILE A 168 -19.53 -0.53 14.99
CA ILE A 168 -19.31 -1.78 14.25
C ILE A 168 -20.28 -1.88 13.08
N GLN A 169 -21.55 -1.55 13.24
CA GLN A 169 -22.52 -1.56 12.14
C GLN A 169 -22.14 -0.58 11.02
N LYS A 170 -21.62 0.61 11.37
CA LYS A 170 -21.26 1.64 10.39
C LYS A 170 -19.90 1.40 9.74
N TYR A 171 -18.93 0.90 10.50
CA TYR A 171 -17.54 0.74 10.08
C TYR A 171 -17.09 -0.71 10.30
N GLU A 172 -17.08 -1.50 9.22
CA GLU A 172 -16.62 -2.89 9.24
C GLU A 172 -15.15 -3.00 9.67
N ILE A 173 -14.84 -3.94 10.55
CA ILE A 173 -13.45 -4.34 10.82
C ILE A 173 -12.99 -5.22 9.65
N VAL A 174 -12.11 -4.65 8.82
CA VAL A 174 -11.57 -5.30 7.63
C VAL A 174 -10.06 -5.44 7.73
N MET A 175 -9.51 -6.41 7.00
CA MET A 175 -8.07 -6.59 6.89
C MET A 175 -7.49 -5.76 5.75
N PRO A 176 -6.65 -4.75 6.01
CA PRO A 176 -6.21 -3.82 4.97
C PRO A 176 -5.40 -4.48 3.84
N SER A 177 -4.67 -5.58 4.13
CA SER A 177 -3.91 -6.31 3.12
C SER A 177 -4.77 -7.04 2.07
N GLU A 178 -6.07 -7.24 2.37
CA GLU A 178 -7.02 -7.91 1.47
C GLU A 178 -7.89 -6.92 0.70
N GLN A 179 -7.72 -5.63 0.97
CA GLN A 179 -8.50 -4.55 0.37
C GLN A 179 -7.69 -3.82 -0.71
N ALA A 180 -8.40 -3.21 -1.66
CA ALA A 180 -7.82 -2.33 -2.68
C ALA A 180 -8.17 -0.86 -2.40
N GLY A 181 -7.40 0.06 -3.00
CA GLY A 181 -7.64 1.51 -2.91
C GLY A 181 -7.42 2.10 -1.51
N LEU A 182 -8.26 3.07 -1.16
CA LEU A 182 -8.08 3.94 0.00
C LEU A 182 -7.92 3.21 1.33
N VAL A 183 -8.56 2.06 1.54
CA VAL A 183 -8.43 1.30 2.81
C VAL A 183 -6.99 0.85 3.02
N ARG A 184 -6.39 0.23 2.00
CA ARG A 184 -5.00 -0.23 2.03
C ARG A 184 -4.04 0.95 2.09
N GLU A 185 -4.28 1.99 1.30
CA GLU A 185 -3.44 3.19 1.26
C GLU A 185 -3.41 3.92 2.61
N ASN A 186 -4.57 4.11 3.24
CA ASN A 186 -4.67 4.72 4.57
C ASN A 186 -3.93 3.89 5.63
N TYR A 187 -4.03 2.57 5.57
CA TYR A 187 -3.28 1.70 6.47
C TYR A 187 -1.76 1.83 6.26
N LEU A 188 -1.29 1.79 5.02
CA LEU A 188 0.14 1.98 4.71
C LEU A 188 0.63 3.36 5.14
N TRP A 189 -0.19 4.39 5.00
CA TRP A 189 0.10 5.74 5.48
C TRP A 189 0.23 5.78 7.00
N LYS A 190 -0.70 5.16 7.75
CA LYS A 190 -0.59 5.02 9.22
C LYS A 190 0.70 4.30 9.63
N CYS A 191 1.08 3.23 8.93
CA CYS A 191 2.35 2.52 9.15
C CYS A 191 3.55 3.45 8.91
N LEU A 192 3.52 4.23 7.83
CA LEU A 192 4.59 5.17 7.52
C LEU A 192 4.71 6.27 8.59
N LEU A 193 3.60 6.85 9.04
CA LEU A 193 3.58 7.87 10.09
C LEU A 193 4.12 7.34 11.42
N ARG A 194 3.77 6.11 11.81
CA ARG A 194 4.33 5.47 13.00
C ARG A 194 5.84 5.30 12.87
N ARG A 195 6.31 4.75 11.74
CA ARG A 195 7.75 4.61 11.47
C ARG A 195 8.46 5.96 11.47
N ALA A 196 7.83 6.99 10.92
CA ALA A 196 8.35 8.36 10.89
C ALA A 196 8.49 8.99 12.29
N SER A 197 7.85 8.40 13.30
CA SER A 197 7.95 8.84 14.70
C SER A 197 9.01 8.07 15.50
N THR A 198 9.69 7.11 14.87
CA THR A 198 10.77 6.32 15.50
C THR A 198 12.15 6.87 15.12
N GLU A 199 13.20 6.40 15.80
CA GLU A 199 14.59 6.76 15.51
C GLU A 199 15.04 6.44 14.07
N HIS A 200 14.35 5.53 13.39
CA HIS A 200 14.61 5.17 11.99
C HIS A 200 14.14 6.24 10.99
N ALA A 201 13.47 7.30 11.46
CA ALA A 201 12.94 8.39 10.65
C ALA A 201 13.93 9.53 10.45
N ARG A 202 15.21 9.23 10.20
CA ARG A 202 16.18 10.27 9.87
C ARG A 202 15.92 10.78 8.46
N PHE A 203 15.10 11.82 8.35
CA PHE A 203 14.90 12.54 7.10
C PHE A 203 16.17 13.32 6.77
N VAL A 204 16.78 13.01 5.62
CA VAL A 204 17.89 13.78 5.08
C VAL A 204 17.30 14.78 4.10
N HIS A 205 17.55 16.07 4.34
CA HIS A 205 17.21 17.10 3.36
C HIS A 205 18.14 16.93 2.16
N ALA A 206 17.64 16.28 1.10
CA ALA A 206 18.33 16.23 -0.18
C ALA A 206 18.28 17.62 -0.85
N GLN A 207 19.31 17.97 -1.61
CA GLN A 207 19.25 19.18 -2.42
C GLN A 207 18.14 19.03 -3.46
N THR A 208 17.45 20.12 -3.80
CA THR A 208 16.43 20.10 -4.85
C THR A 208 17.03 19.54 -6.13
N GLY A 209 16.38 18.54 -6.72
CA GLY A 209 16.84 17.91 -7.95
C GLY A 209 17.79 16.72 -7.80
N THR A 210 18.22 16.37 -6.58
CA THR A 210 19.21 15.28 -6.37
C THR A 210 18.74 13.93 -6.92
N PHE A 211 17.42 13.67 -6.88
CA PHE A 211 16.84 12.39 -7.30
C PHE A 211 16.00 12.51 -8.59
N ASP A 212 16.01 13.65 -9.27
CA ASP A 212 15.13 13.87 -10.42
C ASP A 212 15.46 12.91 -11.56
N ALA A 213 16.75 12.63 -11.79
CA ALA A 213 17.21 11.65 -12.77
C ALA A 213 16.73 10.23 -12.43
N ASP A 214 16.97 9.77 -11.19
CA ASP A 214 16.59 8.43 -10.74
C ASP A 214 15.07 8.23 -10.73
N LEU A 215 14.33 9.26 -10.31
CA LEU A 215 12.87 9.25 -10.33
C LEU A 215 12.35 9.18 -11.76
N PHE A 216 12.93 9.96 -12.67
CA PHE A 216 12.56 9.92 -14.07
C PHE A 216 12.89 8.57 -14.72
N ASP A 217 14.05 7.97 -14.40
CA ASP A 217 14.45 6.63 -14.85
C ASP A 217 13.40 5.57 -14.51
N LEU A 218 12.82 5.66 -13.30
CA LEU A 218 11.79 4.73 -12.86
C LEU A 218 10.44 4.91 -13.59
N ILE A 219 10.09 6.13 -13.98
CA ILE A 219 8.72 6.45 -14.45
C ILE A 219 8.63 6.71 -15.96
N TRP A 220 9.73 6.97 -16.67
CA TRP A 220 9.65 7.38 -18.08
C TRP A 220 9.00 6.29 -18.94
N GLY A 221 9.32 5.02 -18.72
CA GLY A 221 8.77 3.89 -19.51
C GLY A 221 7.24 3.80 -19.45
N PRO A 222 6.64 3.69 -18.25
CA PRO A 222 5.18 3.75 -18.08
C PRO A 222 4.56 5.05 -18.61
N THR A 223 5.24 6.19 -18.42
CA THR A 223 4.77 7.50 -18.88
C THR A 223 4.69 7.55 -20.40
N VAL A 224 5.75 7.17 -21.10
CA VAL A 224 5.82 7.11 -22.57
C VAL A 224 4.81 6.13 -23.13
N SER A 225 4.60 5.00 -22.44
CA SER A 225 3.59 4.00 -22.83
C SER A 225 2.17 4.58 -22.73
N ALA A 226 1.86 5.27 -21.63
CA ALA A 226 0.56 5.92 -21.44
C ALA A 226 0.33 7.06 -22.45
N LEU A 227 1.34 7.89 -22.69
CA LEU A 227 1.28 8.96 -23.70
C LEU A 227 1.06 8.39 -25.10
N SER A 228 1.76 7.31 -25.46
CA SER A 228 1.60 6.62 -26.74
C SER A 228 0.19 6.05 -26.90
N PHE A 229 -0.34 5.41 -25.86
CA PHE A 229 -1.71 4.87 -25.87
C PHE A 229 -2.76 5.98 -26.03
N ILE A 230 -2.64 7.07 -25.27
CA ILE A 230 -3.57 8.21 -25.36
C ILE A 230 -3.49 8.83 -26.76
N PHE A 231 -2.28 9.00 -27.30
CA PHE A 231 -2.07 9.58 -28.63
C PHE A 231 -2.65 8.69 -29.74
N ASP A 232 -2.54 7.37 -29.62
CA ASP A 232 -3.11 6.41 -30.58
C ASP A 232 -4.64 6.33 -30.53
N LYS A 233 -5.23 6.37 -29.34
CA LYS A 233 -6.68 6.14 -29.16
C LYS A 233 -7.54 7.38 -29.25
N THR A 234 -6.95 8.57 -29.10
CA THR A 234 -7.74 9.80 -29.01
C THR A 234 -7.87 10.49 -30.36
N ILE A 235 -9.09 10.91 -30.69
CA ILE A 235 -9.41 11.72 -31.89
C ILE A 235 -9.50 13.21 -31.54
N ASP A 236 -9.68 13.55 -30.26
CA ASP A 236 -9.73 14.94 -29.77
C ASP A 236 -8.36 15.64 -29.93
N PRO A 237 -8.27 16.69 -30.76
CA PRO A 237 -7.03 17.44 -30.99
C PRO A 237 -6.46 18.05 -29.69
N ALA A 238 -7.31 18.43 -28.73
CA ALA A 238 -6.85 19.04 -27.49
C ALA A 238 -6.09 18.01 -26.61
N VAL A 239 -6.58 16.77 -26.56
CA VAL A 239 -5.95 15.67 -25.81
C VAL A 239 -4.70 15.18 -26.52
N GLN A 240 -4.71 15.09 -27.85
CA GLN A 240 -3.52 14.78 -28.64
C GLN A 240 -2.40 15.80 -28.40
N ASN A 241 -2.73 17.10 -28.38
CA ASN A 241 -1.76 18.15 -28.11
C ASN A 241 -1.16 18.04 -26.69
N LYS A 242 -1.98 17.71 -25.68
CA LYS A 242 -1.47 17.41 -24.32
C LYS A 242 -0.51 16.22 -24.28
N ALA A 243 -0.82 15.13 -25.01
CA ALA A 243 0.06 13.97 -25.08
C ALA A 243 1.42 14.33 -25.72
N VAL A 244 1.40 15.15 -26.77
CA VAL A 244 2.61 15.66 -27.45
C VAL A 244 3.43 16.54 -26.52
N HIS A 245 2.79 17.44 -25.78
CA HIS A 245 3.46 18.19 -24.73
C HIS A 245 4.09 17.27 -23.68
N GLY A 246 3.44 16.15 -23.34
CA GLY A 246 4.02 15.11 -22.49
C GLY A 246 5.32 14.53 -23.05
N PHE A 247 5.33 14.15 -24.33
CA PHE A 247 6.54 13.66 -25.01
C PHE A 247 7.67 14.71 -25.00
N ILE A 248 7.35 15.98 -25.26
CA ILE A 248 8.33 17.09 -25.21
C ILE A 248 8.92 17.23 -23.81
N ARG A 249 8.11 17.12 -22.76
CA ARG A 249 8.58 17.20 -21.37
C ARG A 249 9.48 16.02 -21.02
N CYS A 250 9.12 14.81 -21.45
CA CYS A 250 9.98 13.63 -21.26
C CYS A 250 11.33 13.81 -21.96
N ALA A 251 11.33 14.29 -23.20
CA ALA A 251 12.56 14.57 -23.95
C ALA A 251 13.40 15.68 -23.28
N ALA A 252 12.76 16.73 -22.74
CA ALA A 252 13.47 17.80 -22.05
C ALA A 252 14.15 17.32 -20.76
N ILE A 253 13.48 16.47 -19.97
CA ILE A 253 14.04 15.89 -18.75
C ILE A 253 15.17 14.91 -19.10
N ALA A 254 14.94 14.02 -20.07
CA ALA A 254 15.96 13.08 -20.56
C ALA A 254 17.22 13.80 -21.06
N ALA A 255 17.04 14.88 -21.85
CA ALA A 255 18.16 15.69 -22.34
C ALA A 255 18.87 16.45 -21.22
N HIS A 256 18.15 16.92 -20.20
CA HIS A 256 18.74 17.59 -19.05
C HIS A 256 19.66 16.66 -18.24
N HIS A 257 19.27 15.38 -18.11
CA HIS A 257 20.03 14.36 -17.37
C HIS A 257 20.95 13.48 -18.25
N GLY A 258 21.03 13.72 -19.56
CA GLY A 258 21.89 12.98 -20.48
C GLY A 258 21.46 11.53 -20.75
N MET A 259 20.16 11.23 -20.64
CA MET A 259 19.59 9.88 -20.81
C MET A 259 19.31 9.58 -22.28
N SER A 260 20.35 9.19 -23.03
CA SER A 260 20.28 8.95 -24.48
C SER A 260 19.36 7.79 -24.86
N ASP A 261 19.33 6.75 -24.05
CA ASP A 261 18.45 5.59 -24.20
C ASP A 261 16.97 5.98 -24.12
N VAL A 262 16.60 6.89 -23.23
CA VAL A 262 15.23 7.42 -23.12
C VAL A 262 14.87 8.23 -24.36
N LEU A 263 15.79 9.05 -24.86
CA LEU A 263 15.59 9.82 -26.09
C LEU A 263 15.38 8.89 -27.30
N ASP A 264 16.17 7.84 -27.44
CA ASP A 264 16.01 6.84 -28.50
C ASP A 264 14.64 6.17 -28.44
N ASN A 265 14.20 5.77 -27.24
CA ASN A 265 12.89 5.16 -27.04
C ASN A 265 11.72 6.12 -27.32
N LEU A 266 11.88 7.41 -27.00
CA LEU A 266 10.92 8.46 -27.35
C LEU A 266 10.82 8.64 -28.87
N VAL A 267 11.96 8.66 -29.56
CA VAL A 267 12.01 8.76 -31.03
C VAL A 267 11.35 7.53 -31.65
N ILE A 268 11.69 6.31 -31.22
CA ILE A 268 11.06 5.07 -31.70
C ILE A 268 9.55 5.11 -31.48
N SER A 269 9.09 5.57 -30.32
CA SER A 269 7.66 5.65 -29.99
C SER A 269 6.92 6.66 -30.86
N LEU A 270 7.53 7.81 -31.16
CA LEU A 270 6.97 8.83 -32.04
C LEU A 270 7.00 8.38 -33.52
N CYS A 271 8.05 7.68 -33.94
CA CYS A 271 8.18 7.15 -35.29
C CYS A 271 7.02 6.23 -35.67
N LYS A 272 6.47 5.46 -34.71
CA LYS A 272 5.27 4.64 -34.92
C LYS A 272 4.08 5.43 -35.45
N PHE A 273 3.94 6.69 -35.06
CA PHE A 273 2.83 7.55 -35.47
C PHE A 273 3.09 8.32 -36.77
N THR A 274 4.31 8.24 -37.30
CA THR A 274 4.72 8.99 -38.50
C THR A 274 4.80 8.11 -39.75
N THR A 275 4.44 6.83 -39.66
CA THR A 275 4.53 5.83 -40.76
C THR A 275 5.94 5.64 -41.35
N LEU A 276 6.97 6.24 -40.74
CA LEU A 276 8.38 6.19 -41.17
C LEU A 276 9.04 4.80 -41.02
N LEU A 277 8.50 3.93 -40.16
CA LEU A 277 9.00 2.57 -39.92
C LEU A 277 8.32 1.48 -40.78
N THR A 278 7.28 1.84 -41.54
CA THR A 278 6.61 0.93 -42.49
C THR A 278 7.35 0.94 -43.83
N THR A 279 8.54 0.34 -43.87
CA THR A 279 9.18 -0.04 -45.13
C THR A 279 8.39 -1.22 -45.72
N GLY A 280 7.39 -0.91 -46.53
CA GLY A 280 6.55 -1.94 -47.18
C GLY A 280 5.83 -1.49 -48.44
N GLU A 281 5.24 -0.29 -48.48
CA GLU A 281 4.49 0.15 -49.67
C GLU A 281 4.70 1.65 -49.95
N VAL A 282 5.74 1.95 -50.73
CA VAL A 282 5.89 3.24 -51.41
C VAL A 282 4.94 3.25 -52.62
N SER A 283 3.63 3.32 -52.40
CA SER A 283 2.66 3.46 -53.51
C SER A 283 1.23 3.84 -53.12
N LEU A 284 0.98 4.37 -51.92
CA LEU A 284 -0.28 5.06 -51.58
C LEU A 284 0.00 6.39 -50.87
N PHE A 285 0.80 7.23 -51.52
CA PHE A 285 0.64 8.68 -51.40
C PHE A 285 -0.77 9.01 -51.92
N ILE A 286 -1.53 9.84 -51.18
CA ILE A 286 -2.92 10.28 -51.43
C ILE A 286 -3.95 9.48 -50.63
N GLY A 287 -4.06 9.77 -49.33
CA GLY A 287 -5.14 9.22 -48.52
C GLY A 287 -5.14 9.53 -47.02
N SER A 288 -4.90 10.79 -46.61
CA SER A 288 -5.56 11.44 -45.46
C SER A 288 -4.76 12.66 -44.96
N LEU A 289 -5.45 13.80 -44.81
CA LEU A 289 -4.92 15.06 -44.28
C LEU A 289 -4.43 14.98 -42.81
N SER A 290 -4.45 13.81 -42.16
CA SER A 290 -3.98 13.58 -40.78
C SER A 290 -2.45 13.41 -40.67
N CYS A 291 -1.78 12.94 -41.73
CA CYS A 291 -0.34 12.63 -41.70
C CYS A 291 0.56 13.89 -41.71
N PHE A 292 0.06 15.02 -42.25
CA PHE A 292 0.83 16.27 -42.31
C PHE A 292 1.06 16.91 -40.93
N PHE A 293 0.14 16.72 -39.97
CA PHE A 293 0.29 17.22 -38.61
C PHE A 293 1.32 16.38 -37.82
N GLN A 294 1.32 15.06 -38.00
CA GLN A 294 2.24 14.13 -37.31
C GLN A 294 3.69 14.29 -37.78
N CYS A 295 3.94 14.43 -39.08
CA CYS A 295 5.29 14.68 -39.62
C CYS A 295 5.84 16.08 -39.29
N ARG A 296 4.99 17.12 -39.29
CA ARG A 296 5.40 18.46 -38.81
C ARG A 296 5.71 18.49 -37.32
N LEU A 297 5.04 17.66 -36.51
CA LEU A 297 5.29 17.53 -35.08
C LEU A 297 6.63 16.86 -34.77
N PHE A 298 6.99 15.80 -35.50
CA PHE A 298 8.28 15.12 -35.38
C PHE A 298 9.45 16.07 -35.68
N ILE A 299 9.30 16.85 -36.76
CA ILE A 299 10.25 17.91 -37.12
C ILE A 299 10.23 19.02 -36.06
N ALA A 300 9.07 19.45 -35.56
CA ALA A 300 9.03 20.47 -34.50
C ALA A 300 9.63 19.98 -33.16
N LEU A 301 9.54 18.69 -32.83
CA LEU A 301 10.14 18.09 -31.62
C LEU A 301 11.66 17.97 -31.75
N LEU A 302 12.14 17.51 -32.91
CA LEU A 302 13.57 17.48 -33.24
C LEU A 302 14.15 18.90 -33.29
N PHE A 303 13.49 19.86 -33.91
CA PHE A 303 14.06 21.19 -34.13
C PHE A 303 13.80 22.21 -32.99
N LYS A 304 12.91 21.94 -32.02
CA LYS A 304 12.73 22.80 -30.81
C LYS A 304 13.57 22.39 -29.61
N LEU A 305 14.21 21.22 -29.63
CA LEU A 305 15.15 20.85 -28.58
C LEU A 305 16.49 21.57 -28.87
N PRO A 306 16.92 22.54 -28.06
CA PRO A 306 18.19 23.24 -28.28
C PRO A 306 19.41 22.31 -28.23
N GLN A 307 19.25 21.07 -27.74
CA GLN A 307 20.25 20.00 -27.76
C GLN A 307 20.30 19.19 -29.08
N VAL A 308 19.35 19.35 -30.01
CA VAL A 308 19.43 18.66 -31.32
C VAL A 308 20.38 19.36 -32.29
N GLN A 309 20.68 20.64 -32.08
CA GLN A 309 21.87 21.25 -32.68
C GLN A 309 23.16 20.58 -32.20
N CYS A 310 23.18 20.07 -30.95
CA CYS A 310 24.28 19.23 -30.46
C CYS A 310 24.23 17.79 -30.98
N LEU A 311 23.06 17.22 -31.34
CA LEU A 311 23.02 15.92 -32.04
C LEU A 311 23.53 16.00 -33.47
N VAL A 312 23.29 17.11 -34.19
CA VAL A 312 23.95 17.35 -35.49
C VAL A 312 25.47 17.42 -35.29
N ALA A 313 25.95 18.09 -34.24
CA ALA A 313 27.37 18.08 -33.86
C ALA A 313 27.87 16.69 -33.40
N TYR A 314 27.03 15.87 -32.79
CA TYR A 314 27.36 14.50 -32.36
C TYR A 314 27.48 13.55 -33.57
N PHE A 315 26.63 13.73 -34.60
CA PHE A 315 26.76 13.06 -35.88
C PHE A 315 28.00 13.55 -36.67
N ASP A 316 28.31 14.86 -36.66
CA ASP A 316 29.55 15.41 -37.27
C ASP A 316 30.84 14.90 -36.58
N VAL A 317 30.79 14.58 -35.28
CA VAL A 317 31.90 13.98 -34.52
C VAL A 317 32.04 12.48 -34.78
N ILE A 318 30.95 11.78 -35.13
CA ILE A 318 30.98 10.37 -35.51
C ILE A 318 31.45 10.19 -36.97
N ASP A 319 31.03 11.06 -37.89
CA ASP A 319 31.50 11.02 -39.29
C ASP A 319 33.00 11.34 -39.44
N ASN A 320 33.54 12.24 -38.61
CA ASN A 320 34.98 12.54 -38.58
C ASN A 320 35.85 11.44 -37.93
N ARG A 321 35.27 10.40 -37.32
CA ARG A 321 36.00 9.22 -36.82
C ARG A 321 35.97 8.03 -37.77
N CYS A 322 35.14 8.06 -38.80
CA CYS A 322 35.09 7.03 -39.85
C CYS A 322 35.88 7.40 -41.12
N SER A 323 36.49 8.60 -41.15
CA SER A 323 37.19 9.14 -42.33
C SER A 323 38.72 9.26 -42.17
N THR A 324 39.30 8.62 -41.14
CA THR A 324 40.76 8.42 -40.95
C THR A 324 41.00 7.03 -40.39
#